data_AF-A0A085FQL6-F1
#
_entry.id   AF-A0A085FQL6-F1
#
_cell.length_a   1.000
_cell.length_b   1.000
_cell.length_c   1.000
_cell.angle_alpha   90.00
_cell.angle_beta   90.00
_cell.angle_gamma   90.00
#
_symmetry.space_group_name_H-M   'P 1'
#
loop_
_entity.id
_entity.type
_entity.pdbx_description
1 polymer ?
#
loop_
_entity_poly.entity_id
_entity_poly.type
_entity_poly.pdbx_seq_one_letter_code
_entity_poly.pdbx_strand_id
1 'polypeptide(L)'
;MDPPRRRRRPHLPACLERHAGAARPGLAAWLGRGGNFLHTRPIRAGSRWRFAAPALADQQLANLCRRLGSTSLVGSQVEGASFEAALLFEVAALLERHLDGSAAYPREEVWLATAAHALGAPIGGRPYVLSEVHRFDRAFWRVLRYADPLIGRPGDPRYFPRRLIEHLMIRSGFHRIRRRLVDRIGADDAAWLARYEWMSDGNNTWRVFDRHGLFGVKRVARRPDHPLRRYIDALAPAPAPAPQPEPTSHQPPVAP
;
A
#
# COMPACT_ATOMS: atom_id res chain seq x y z
N MET A 1 -16.49 40.09 22.87
CA MET A 1 -15.53 39.38 22.01
C MET A 1 -15.71 37.90 22.29
N ASP A 2 -16.40 37.18 21.40
CA ASP A 2 -16.58 35.73 21.52
C ASP A 2 -15.33 34.97 21.07
N PRO A 3 -14.92 33.90 21.76
CA PRO A 3 -13.79 33.09 21.34
C PRO A 3 -14.10 32.33 20.03
N PRO A 4 -13.09 32.07 19.18
CA PRO A 4 -13.30 31.41 17.91
C PRO A 4 -13.80 29.97 18.11
N ARG A 5 -14.95 29.67 17.51
CA ARG A 5 -15.54 28.33 17.44
C ARG A 5 -14.52 27.35 16.84
N ARG A 6 -14.02 26.44 17.68
CA ARG A 6 -13.20 25.29 17.24
C ARG A 6 -13.97 24.50 16.19
N ARG A 7 -13.52 24.56 14.93
CA ARG A 7 -14.02 23.70 13.86
C ARG A 7 -13.78 22.25 14.27
N ARG A 8 -14.86 21.48 14.44
CA ARG A 8 -14.79 20.03 14.66
C ARG A 8 -14.02 19.41 13.48
N ARG A 9 -12.91 18.74 13.79
CA ARG A 9 -12.20 17.88 12.83
C ARG A 9 -13.19 16.84 12.30
N PRO A 10 -13.28 16.59 10.98
CA PRO A 10 -14.01 15.43 10.50
C PRO A 10 -13.34 14.17 11.07
N HIS A 11 -14.11 13.36 11.79
CA HIS A 11 -13.68 12.08 12.32
C HIS A 11 -13.11 11.22 11.18
N LEU A 12 -11.79 11.04 11.16
CA LEU A 12 -11.19 9.89 10.48
C LEU A 12 -11.64 8.63 11.24
N PRO A 13 -12.24 7.63 10.57
CA PRO A 13 -12.63 6.40 11.25
C PRO A 13 -11.38 5.69 11.79
N ALA A 14 -11.51 5.17 13.01
CA ALA A 14 -10.50 4.42 13.78
C ALA A 14 -10.19 3.04 13.16
N CYS A 15 -9.69 3.02 11.92
CA CYS A 15 -9.45 1.80 11.17
C CYS A 15 -8.05 1.77 10.52
N LEU A 16 -7.01 2.09 11.30
CA LEU A 16 -5.61 2.06 10.86
C LEU A 16 -4.69 1.39 11.89
N GLU A 17 -4.90 0.09 12.07
CA GLU A 17 -3.89 -0.85 12.52
C GLU A 17 -3.99 -2.01 11.52
N ARG A 18 -2.92 -2.25 10.76
CA ARG A 18 -2.95 -3.14 9.58
C ARG A 18 -1.93 -4.26 9.77
N HIS A 19 -2.41 -5.50 9.85
CA HIS A 19 -1.58 -6.70 9.72
C HIS A 19 -1.72 -7.27 8.29
N ALA A 20 -0.59 -7.67 7.72
CA ALA A 20 -0.52 -8.46 6.49
C ALA A 20 -0.19 -9.92 6.86
N GLY A 21 -0.85 -10.88 6.20
CA GLY A 21 -0.58 -12.31 6.33
C GLY A 21 -0.01 -12.87 5.02
N ALA A 22 0.81 -13.92 5.11
CA ALA A 22 1.36 -14.60 3.93
C ALA A 22 0.32 -15.54 3.31
N ALA A 23 0.10 -15.46 2.00
CA ALA A 23 -0.84 -16.34 1.29
C ALA A 23 -0.15 -17.32 0.34
N ARG A 24 1.09 -17.04 -0.08
CA ARG A 24 1.90 -17.93 -0.92
C ARG A 24 3.17 -18.36 -0.15
N PRO A 25 3.53 -19.66 -0.17
CA PRO A 25 4.79 -20.12 0.40
C PRO A 25 6.00 -19.39 -0.20
N GLY A 26 7.06 -19.22 0.59
CA GLY A 26 8.28 -18.54 0.15
C GLY A 26 8.25 -17.01 0.24
N LEU A 27 7.11 -16.38 0.56
CA LEU A 27 7.05 -14.92 0.79
C LEU A 27 7.98 -14.49 1.93
N ALA A 28 7.94 -15.19 3.07
CA ALA A 28 8.80 -14.89 4.22
C ALA A 28 10.29 -15.05 3.87
N ALA A 29 10.65 -16.10 3.15
CA ALA A 29 12.01 -16.33 2.68
C ALA A 29 12.48 -15.26 1.68
N TRP A 30 11.59 -14.79 0.81
CA TRP A 30 11.90 -13.69 -0.12
C TRP A 30 12.10 -12.38 0.62
N LEU A 31 11.22 -12.03 1.57
CA LEU A 31 11.37 -10.84 2.41
C LEU A 31 12.66 -10.91 3.26
N GLY A 32 13.02 -12.11 3.74
CA GLY A 32 14.24 -12.34 4.51
C GLY A 32 15.54 -12.21 3.71
N ARG A 33 15.49 -12.24 2.37
CA ARG A 33 16.66 -11.93 1.51
C ARG A 33 16.96 -10.44 1.43
N GLY A 34 16.10 -9.59 2.00
CA GLY A 34 16.27 -8.15 1.99
C GLY A 34 16.03 -7.54 0.62
N GLY A 35 16.35 -6.25 0.52
CA GLY A 35 16.22 -5.46 -0.70
C GLY A 35 15.11 -4.42 -0.64
N ASN A 36 15.32 -3.39 -1.46
CA ASN A 36 14.37 -2.31 -1.66
C ASN A 36 13.29 -2.73 -2.67
N PHE A 37 12.02 -2.53 -2.37
CA PHE A 37 10.95 -2.61 -3.36
C PHE A 37 9.78 -1.70 -3.02
N LEU A 38 9.08 -1.26 -4.06
CA LEU A 38 7.89 -0.42 -3.95
C LEU A 38 6.77 -0.99 -4.81
N HIS A 39 5.57 -1.16 -4.25
CA HIS A 39 4.37 -1.27 -5.08
C HIS A 39 4.14 0.07 -5.74
N THR A 40 3.96 0.07 -7.05
CA THR A 40 3.77 1.31 -7.78
C THR A 40 2.32 1.68 -7.93
N ARG A 41 2.08 2.96 -7.72
CA ARG A 41 0.94 3.71 -8.21
C ARG A 41 1.45 5.01 -8.84
N PRO A 42 1.54 5.10 -10.18
CA PRO A 42 2.00 6.32 -10.82
C PRO A 42 1.03 7.47 -10.50
N ILE A 43 1.57 8.62 -10.11
CA ILE A 43 0.77 9.82 -9.87
C ILE A 43 0.92 10.71 -11.10
N ARG A 44 -0.15 10.84 -11.88
CA ARG A 44 -0.20 11.64 -13.11
C ARG A 44 -1.52 12.38 -13.22
N ALA A 45 -1.54 13.43 -14.03
CA ALA A 45 -2.75 14.19 -14.33
C ALA A 45 -3.87 13.25 -14.82
N GLY A 46 -5.10 13.49 -14.35
CA GLY A 46 -6.25 12.64 -14.66
C GLY A 46 -6.35 11.34 -13.85
N SER A 47 -5.46 11.10 -12.87
CA SER A 47 -5.67 10.05 -11.86
C SER A 47 -6.89 10.37 -10.99
N ARG A 48 -7.70 9.34 -10.76
CA ARG A 48 -8.87 9.32 -9.87
C ARG A 48 -8.48 8.96 -8.44
N TRP A 49 -7.20 8.71 -8.18
CA TRP A 49 -6.74 8.57 -6.81
C TRP A 49 -6.97 9.88 -6.07
N ARG A 50 -7.62 9.81 -4.90
CA ARG A 50 -7.89 10.99 -4.08
C ARG A 50 -6.64 11.79 -3.69
N PHE A 51 -5.45 11.16 -3.68
CA PHE A 51 -4.20 11.81 -3.32
C PHE A 51 -3.42 12.34 -4.54
N ALA A 52 -3.79 11.97 -5.76
CA ALA A 52 -3.01 12.35 -6.94
C ALA A 52 -3.07 13.85 -7.23
N ALA A 53 -4.27 14.45 -7.28
CA ALA A 53 -4.39 15.88 -7.56
C ALA A 53 -3.73 16.76 -6.48
N PRO A 54 -3.91 16.50 -5.17
CA PRO A 54 -3.17 17.23 -4.13
C PRO A 54 -1.65 17.05 -4.21
N ALA A 55 -1.15 15.85 -4.52
CA ALA A 55 0.28 15.59 -4.66
C ALA A 55 0.89 16.31 -5.88
N LEU A 56 0.18 16.35 -7.01
CA LEU A 56 0.61 17.08 -8.21
C LEU A 56 0.65 18.60 -7.99
N ALA A 57 -0.18 19.13 -7.09
CA ALA A 57 -0.21 20.54 -6.74
C ALA A 57 0.80 20.91 -5.63
N ASP A 58 1.50 19.93 -5.05
CA ASP A 58 2.44 20.15 -3.95
C ASP A 58 3.79 20.65 -4.46
N GLN A 59 4.03 21.95 -4.27
CA GLN A 59 5.26 22.60 -4.71
C GLN A 59 6.49 22.11 -3.94
N GLN A 60 6.36 21.73 -2.67
CA GLN A 60 7.50 21.23 -1.91
C GLN A 60 7.92 19.84 -2.41
N LEU A 61 6.95 18.97 -2.70
CA LEU A 61 7.19 17.67 -3.31
C LEU A 61 7.81 17.84 -4.70
N ALA A 62 7.29 18.75 -5.53
CA ALA A 62 7.88 19.05 -6.84
C ALA A 62 9.33 19.56 -6.73
N ASN A 63 9.62 20.42 -5.75
CA ASN A 63 10.98 20.91 -5.48
C ASN A 63 11.92 19.79 -5.01
N LEU A 64 11.41 18.83 -4.26
CA LEU A 64 12.17 17.66 -3.85
C LEU A 64 12.53 16.80 -5.06
N CYS A 65 11.55 16.46 -5.90
CA CYS A 65 11.77 15.68 -7.11
C CYS A 65 12.84 16.30 -8.02
N ARG A 66 12.76 17.62 -8.24
CA ARG A 66 13.77 18.36 -9.02
C ARG A 66 15.18 18.22 -8.45
N ARG A 67 15.33 18.31 -7.12
CA ARG A 67 16.63 18.14 -6.44
C ARG A 67 17.17 16.72 -6.57
N LEU A 68 16.29 15.73 -6.58
CA LEU A 68 16.63 14.32 -6.78
C LEU A 68 16.77 13.94 -8.25
N GLY A 69 16.68 14.87 -9.20
CA GLY A 69 16.76 14.58 -10.63
C GLY A 69 15.62 13.73 -11.17
N SER A 70 14.49 13.65 -10.46
CA SER A 70 13.32 12.87 -10.85
C SER A 70 12.15 13.77 -11.24
N THR A 71 11.39 13.36 -12.25
CA THR A 71 10.12 14.00 -12.65
C THR A 71 8.90 13.13 -12.31
N SER A 72 9.14 11.93 -11.77
CA SER A 72 8.09 10.94 -11.54
C SER A 72 7.60 11.00 -10.10
N LEU A 73 6.29 11.25 -9.93
CA LEU A 73 5.61 11.06 -8.65
C LEU A 73 5.05 9.65 -8.54
N VAL A 74 5.33 9.00 -7.42
CA VAL A 74 4.93 7.61 -7.17
C VAL A 74 4.26 7.52 -5.81
N GLY A 75 3.08 6.91 -5.82
CA GLY A 75 2.43 6.43 -4.61
C GLY A 75 2.80 4.98 -4.35
N SER A 76 2.92 4.62 -3.08
CA SER A 76 2.98 3.22 -2.64
C SER A 76 2.20 3.05 -1.36
N GLN A 77 1.65 1.86 -1.14
CA GLN A 77 1.13 1.51 0.17
C GLN A 77 2.32 1.16 1.06
N VAL A 78 2.35 1.67 2.30
CA VAL A 78 3.44 1.37 3.24
C VAL A 78 3.64 -0.15 3.43
N GLU A 79 2.56 -0.93 3.47
CA GLU A 79 2.65 -2.39 3.60
C GLU A 79 3.10 -3.11 2.31
N GLY A 80 3.18 -2.38 1.20
CA GLY A 80 3.64 -2.84 -0.10
C GLY A 80 5.03 -2.35 -0.46
N ALA A 81 5.78 -1.87 0.54
CA ALA A 81 7.13 -1.40 0.39
C ALA A 81 8.05 -2.10 1.38
N SER A 82 9.30 -2.33 0.97
CA SER A 82 10.40 -2.70 1.85
C SER A 82 11.60 -1.85 1.49
N PHE A 83 12.34 -1.47 2.51
CA PHE A 83 13.54 -0.68 2.38
C PHE A 83 14.64 -1.30 3.23
N GLU A 84 15.83 -1.35 2.68
CA GLU A 84 17.05 -1.49 3.46
C GLU A 84 17.17 -0.28 4.39
N ALA A 85 17.69 -0.52 5.60
CA ALA A 85 17.78 0.50 6.63
C ALA A 85 18.54 1.75 6.14
N ALA A 86 19.63 1.56 5.38
CA ALA A 86 20.42 2.65 4.84
C ALA A 86 19.59 3.61 3.97
N LEU A 87 18.84 3.07 2.99
CA LEU A 87 17.96 3.87 2.13
C LEU A 87 16.85 4.53 2.96
N LEU A 88 16.25 3.82 3.91
CA LEU A 88 15.19 4.38 4.75
C LEU A 88 15.69 5.57 5.56
N PHE A 89 16.87 5.47 6.18
CA PHE A 89 17.48 6.57 6.92
C PHE A 89 17.85 7.75 6.03
N GLU A 90 18.38 7.48 4.83
CA GLU A 90 18.69 8.52 3.85
C GLU A 90 17.43 9.29 3.43
N VAL A 91 16.35 8.57 3.09
CA VAL A 91 15.06 9.18 2.77
C VAL A 91 14.53 9.96 3.98
N ALA A 92 14.57 9.39 5.19
CA ALA A 92 14.08 10.06 6.39
C ALA A 92 14.80 11.39 6.65
N ALA A 93 16.13 11.41 6.62
CA ALA A 93 16.94 12.62 6.79
C ALA A 93 16.66 13.67 5.70
N LEU A 94 16.34 13.22 4.48
CA LEU A 94 15.94 14.11 3.41
C LEU A 94 14.55 14.73 3.65
N LEU A 95 13.61 13.94 4.18
CA LEU A 95 12.23 14.36 4.43
C LEU A 95 12.10 15.25 5.66
N GLU A 96 12.91 15.04 6.71
CA GLU A 96 12.88 15.82 7.96
C GLU A 96 12.96 17.33 7.72
N ARG A 97 13.74 17.74 6.72
CA ARG A 97 13.94 19.15 6.33
C ARG A 97 12.71 19.80 5.68
N HIS A 98 11.66 19.02 5.42
CA HIS A 98 10.47 19.43 4.67
C HIS A 98 9.17 19.04 5.39
N LEU A 99 9.24 18.65 6.66
CA LEU A 99 8.08 18.18 7.44
C LEU A 99 7.14 19.29 7.93
N ASP A 100 7.48 20.56 7.74
CA ASP A 100 6.61 21.64 8.19
C ASP A 100 5.31 21.69 7.38
N GLY A 101 4.18 21.60 8.07
CA GLY A 101 2.83 21.74 7.51
C GLY A 101 2.05 20.43 7.33
N SER A 102 0.73 20.59 7.18
CA SER A 102 -0.18 19.48 6.90
C SER A 102 -0.33 19.25 5.40
N ALA A 103 -0.04 18.04 4.92
CA ALA A 103 -0.39 17.64 3.56
C ALA A 103 -1.85 17.14 3.49
N ALA A 104 -2.50 17.31 2.34
CA ALA A 104 -3.84 16.78 2.08
C ALA A 104 -3.84 15.26 1.74
N TYR A 105 -2.72 14.59 1.96
CA TYR A 105 -2.48 13.18 1.67
C TYR A 105 -1.41 12.60 2.62
N PRO A 106 -1.34 11.27 2.81
CA PRO A 106 -0.33 10.64 3.65
C PRO A 106 1.05 10.79 3.02
N ARG A 107 1.97 11.43 3.74
CA ARG A 107 3.34 11.64 3.26
C ARG A 107 4.10 10.32 3.13
N GLU A 108 3.80 9.34 3.98
CA GLU A 108 4.37 8.01 3.95
C GLU A 108 3.98 7.24 2.68
N GLU A 109 2.79 7.49 2.13
CA GLU A 109 2.34 6.82 0.89
C GLU A 109 2.82 7.54 -0.38
N VAL A 110 3.23 8.82 -0.29
CA VAL A 110 3.59 9.64 -1.47
C VAL A 110 5.02 10.16 -1.41
N TRP A 111 5.41 10.91 -0.38
CA TRP A 111 6.76 11.48 -0.25
C TRP A 111 7.81 10.38 -0.09
N LEU A 112 7.61 9.46 0.85
CA LEU A 112 8.53 8.35 1.07
C LEU A 112 8.69 7.51 -0.20
N ALA A 113 7.58 7.12 -0.82
CA ALA A 113 7.59 6.31 -2.04
C ALA A 113 8.26 7.04 -3.22
N THR A 114 7.98 8.34 -3.38
CA THR A 114 8.58 9.16 -4.44
C THR A 114 10.08 9.36 -4.23
N ALA A 115 10.50 9.70 -3.01
CA ALA A 115 11.91 9.91 -2.67
C ALA A 115 12.71 8.61 -2.79
N ALA A 116 12.22 7.51 -2.21
CA ALA A 116 12.86 6.21 -2.30
C ALA A 116 13.00 5.75 -3.76
N HIS A 117 11.97 5.94 -4.59
CA HIS A 117 12.04 5.63 -6.01
C HIS A 117 13.09 6.48 -6.73
N ALA A 118 13.14 7.79 -6.45
CA ALA A 118 14.13 8.69 -7.04
C ALA A 118 15.57 8.34 -6.64
N LEU A 119 15.76 7.75 -5.45
CA LEU A 119 17.04 7.22 -4.98
C LEU A 119 17.32 5.77 -5.44
N GLY A 120 16.55 5.26 -6.39
CA GLY A 120 16.84 3.98 -7.05
C GLY A 120 16.12 2.76 -6.46
N ALA A 121 15.19 2.93 -5.52
CA ALA A 121 14.34 1.82 -5.10
C ALA A 121 13.55 1.29 -6.31
N PRO A 122 13.67 0.00 -6.65
CA PRO A 122 13.03 -0.54 -7.82
C PRO A 122 11.52 -0.60 -7.59
N ILE A 123 10.82 -0.20 -8.65
CA ILE A 123 9.39 -0.38 -8.75
C ILE A 123 9.13 -1.85 -9.09
N GLY A 124 8.38 -2.53 -8.22
CA GLY A 124 8.16 -3.96 -8.32
C GLY A 124 6.75 -4.35 -7.91
N GLY A 125 6.08 -5.12 -8.77
CA GLY A 125 4.82 -5.78 -8.45
C GLY A 125 4.98 -7.04 -7.59
N ARG A 126 6.12 -7.20 -6.90
CA ARG A 126 6.52 -8.40 -6.16
C ARG A 126 7.27 -8.00 -4.88
N PRO A 127 6.96 -8.64 -3.73
CA PRO A 127 5.75 -9.42 -3.48
C PRO A 127 4.54 -8.50 -3.45
N TYR A 128 3.43 -8.88 -4.08
CA TYR A 128 2.23 -8.08 -4.02
C TYR A 128 1.41 -8.35 -2.76
N VAL A 129 0.90 -7.31 -2.13
CA VAL A 129 0.03 -7.42 -0.96
C VAL A 129 -1.39 -7.10 -1.39
N LEU A 130 -2.16 -8.14 -1.66
CA LEU A 130 -3.56 -8.02 -2.05
C LEU A 130 -4.36 -7.45 -0.89
N SER A 131 -5.17 -6.43 -1.18
CA SER A 131 -5.98 -5.76 -0.18
C SER A 131 -7.42 -5.59 -0.59
N GLU A 132 -8.29 -5.62 0.40
CA GLU A 132 -9.70 -5.27 0.23
C GLU A 132 -9.88 -3.86 -0.35
N VAL A 133 -9.00 -2.92 0.00
CA VAL A 133 -9.02 -1.55 -0.55
C VAL A 133 -8.73 -1.56 -2.05
N HIS A 134 -7.70 -2.28 -2.52
CA HIS A 134 -7.42 -2.38 -3.96
C HIS A 134 -8.56 -3.04 -4.74
N ARG A 135 -9.23 -4.03 -4.14
CA ARG A 135 -10.41 -4.65 -4.74
C ARG A 135 -11.58 -3.68 -4.83
N PHE A 136 -11.79 -2.91 -3.76
CA PHE A 136 -12.79 -1.85 -3.73
C PHE A 136 -12.51 -0.78 -4.80
N ASP A 137 -11.33 -0.18 -4.75
CA ASP A 137 -10.86 0.88 -5.66
C ASP A 137 -11.04 0.48 -7.13
N ARG A 138 -10.62 -0.73 -7.50
CA ARG A 138 -10.75 -1.26 -8.86
C ARG A 138 -12.20 -1.28 -9.35
N ALA A 139 -13.11 -1.81 -8.55
CA ALA A 139 -14.52 -1.86 -8.93
C ALA A 139 -15.14 -0.46 -8.88
N PHE A 140 -14.79 0.34 -7.87
CA PHE A 140 -15.31 1.68 -7.67
C PHE A 140 -14.94 2.59 -8.85
N TRP A 141 -13.68 2.60 -9.31
CA TRP A 141 -13.29 3.40 -10.46
C TRP A 141 -13.90 2.91 -11.77
N ARG A 142 -14.17 1.61 -11.90
CA ARG A 142 -14.92 1.09 -13.05
C ARG A 142 -16.35 1.65 -13.06
N VAL A 143 -17.03 1.67 -11.92
CA VAL A 143 -18.38 2.27 -11.80
C VAL A 143 -18.32 3.78 -12.05
N LEU A 144 -17.39 4.47 -11.39
CA LEU A 144 -17.20 5.91 -11.57
C LEU A 144 -16.82 6.28 -13.01
N ARG A 145 -16.25 5.37 -13.81
CA ARG A 145 -15.93 5.67 -15.21
C ARG A 145 -17.17 6.10 -15.99
N TYR A 146 -18.28 5.42 -15.72
CA TYR A 146 -19.57 5.68 -16.35
C TYR A 146 -20.40 6.70 -15.58
N ALA A 147 -20.24 6.76 -14.26
CA ALA A 147 -21.04 7.63 -13.41
C ALA A 147 -20.48 9.06 -13.29
N ASP A 148 -19.16 9.27 -13.31
CA ASP A 148 -18.55 10.59 -13.11
C ASP A 148 -19.04 11.68 -14.10
N PRO A 149 -19.28 11.40 -15.40
CA PRO A 149 -19.85 12.41 -16.31
C PRO A 149 -21.23 12.95 -15.88
N LEU A 150 -21.95 12.17 -15.08
CA LEU A 150 -23.31 12.46 -14.62
C LEU A 150 -23.35 12.94 -13.16
N ILE A 151 -22.22 12.90 -12.47
CA ILE A 151 -22.09 13.22 -11.05
C ILE A 151 -21.36 14.56 -10.93
N GLY A 152 -21.93 15.49 -10.15
CA GLY A 152 -21.33 16.80 -9.90
C GLY A 152 -20.01 16.74 -9.12
N ARG A 153 -19.44 17.89 -8.77
CA ARG A 153 -18.22 17.99 -7.96
C ARG A 153 -18.51 17.95 -6.45
N PRO A 154 -17.53 17.67 -5.57
CA PRO A 154 -17.73 17.81 -4.13
C PRO A 154 -18.29 19.19 -3.78
N GLY A 155 -19.44 19.24 -3.08
CA GLY A 155 -20.18 20.48 -2.80
C GLY A 155 -21.41 20.71 -3.69
N ASP A 156 -21.55 19.98 -4.79
CA ASP A 156 -22.73 19.99 -5.67
C ASP A 156 -23.78 18.96 -5.16
N PRO A 157 -25.09 19.27 -5.16
CA PRO A 157 -26.15 18.28 -4.89
C PRO A 157 -26.04 17.01 -5.75
N ARG A 158 -25.57 17.14 -7.00
CA ARG A 158 -25.30 16.02 -7.93
C ARG A 158 -24.12 15.15 -7.51
N TYR A 159 -23.43 15.47 -6.41
CA TYR A 159 -22.42 14.63 -5.78
C TYR A 159 -23.03 13.56 -4.85
N PHE A 160 -24.28 13.74 -4.40
CA PHE A 160 -24.96 12.77 -3.55
C PHE A 160 -24.98 11.34 -4.13
N PRO A 161 -25.26 11.12 -5.43
CA PRO A 161 -25.20 9.79 -6.05
C PRO A 161 -23.85 9.10 -5.85
N ARG A 162 -22.73 9.83 -5.85
CA ARG A 162 -21.40 9.24 -5.58
C ARG A 162 -21.28 8.66 -4.19
N ARG A 163 -21.76 9.39 -3.18
CA ARG A 163 -21.77 8.91 -1.78
C ARG A 163 -22.69 7.71 -1.61
N LEU A 164 -23.83 7.71 -2.30
CA LEU A 164 -24.74 6.57 -2.29
C LEU A 164 -24.10 5.34 -2.95
N ILE A 165 -23.48 5.49 -4.12
CA ILE A 165 -22.74 4.41 -4.79
C ILE A 165 -21.66 3.86 -3.87
N GLU A 166 -20.83 4.73 -3.30
CA GLU A 166 -19.77 4.33 -2.37
C GLU A 166 -20.34 3.54 -1.18
N HIS A 167 -21.40 4.05 -0.55
CA HIS A 167 -22.07 3.38 0.57
C HIS A 167 -22.60 1.99 0.20
N LEU A 168 -23.31 1.87 -0.92
CA LEU A 168 -23.87 0.60 -1.41
C LEU A 168 -22.75 -0.41 -1.74
N MET A 169 -21.67 0.07 -2.37
CA MET A 169 -20.51 -0.75 -2.70
C MET A 169 -19.77 -1.24 -1.45
N ILE A 170 -19.65 -0.42 -0.41
CA ILE A 170 -19.09 -0.84 0.88
C ILE A 170 -20.02 -1.89 1.53
N ARG A 171 -21.32 -1.62 1.58
CA ARG A 171 -22.31 -2.48 2.25
C ARG A 171 -22.43 -3.86 1.60
N SER A 172 -22.30 -3.97 0.28
CA SER A 172 -22.37 -5.26 -0.43
C SER A 172 -21.22 -6.22 -0.09
N GLY A 173 -20.10 -5.72 0.44
CA GLY A 173 -18.98 -6.55 0.89
C GLY A 173 -18.26 -7.31 -0.24
N PHE A 174 -18.47 -6.96 -1.52
CA PHE A 174 -17.82 -7.62 -2.66
C PHE A 174 -16.29 -7.55 -2.59
N HIS A 175 -15.76 -6.51 -1.95
CA HIS A 175 -14.33 -6.26 -1.79
C HIS A 175 -13.67 -7.19 -0.77
N ARG A 176 -14.45 -7.84 0.11
CA ARG A 176 -13.94 -8.67 1.21
C ARG A 176 -13.16 -9.87 0.73
N ILE A 177 -11.98 -10.11 1.28
CA ILE A 177 -11.17 -11.30 0.99
C ILE A 177 -11.88 -12.53 1.57
N ARG A 178 -11.95 -13.60 0.78
CA ARG A 178 -12.59 -14.87 1.14
C ARG A 178 -11.61 -16.01 0.97
N ARG A 179 -11.83 -17.14 1.66
CA ARG A 179 -11.00 -18.34 1.55
C ARG A 179 -10.70 -18.75 0.10
N ARG A 180 -11.74 -18.84 -0.75
CA ARG A 180 -11.58 -19.16 -2.19
C ARG A 180 -10.56 -18.28 -2.94
N LEU A 181 -10.42 -17.00 -2.54
CA LEU A 181 -9.43 -16.11 -3.14
C LEU A 181 -8.02 -16.47 -2.67
N VAL A 182 -7.86 -16.75 -1.38
CA VAL A 182 -6.60 -17.21 -0.80
C VAL A 182 -6.18 -18.54 -1.44
N ASP A 183 -7.12 -19.47 -1.63
CA ASP A 183 -6.87 -20.77 -2.27
C ASP A 183 -6.33 -20.60 -3.70
N ARG A 184 -6.94 -19.72 -4.50
CA ARG A 184 -6.46 -19.43 -5.87
C ARG A 184 -5.09 -18.79 -5.90
N ILE A 185 -4.78 -17.94 -4.92
CA ILE A 185 -3.45 -17.34 -4.77
C ILE A 185 -2.42 -18.42 -4.39
N GLY A 186 -2.76 -19.29 -3.43
CA GLY A 186 -1.90 -20.38 -3.00
C GLY A 186 -1.64 -21.40 -4.11
N ALA A 187 -2.62 -21.63 -4.98
CA ALA A 187 -2.52 -22.52 -6.13
C ALA A 187 -1.85 -21.90 -7.38
N ASP A 188 -1.39 -20.65 -7.30
CA ASP A 188 -0.81 -19.90 -8.43
C ASP A 188 -1.70 -19.91 -9.69
N ASP A 189 -3.01 -19.70 -9.51
CA ASP A 189 -4.01 -19.63 -10.60
C ASP A 189 -3.81 -18.35 -11.43
N ALA A 190 -2.71 -18.29 -12.18
CA ALA A 190 -2.25 -17.13 -12.93
C ALA A 190 -3.26 -16.67 -13.99
N ALA A 191 -3.97 -17.61 -14.60
CA ALA A 191 -5.03 -17.33 -15.57
C ALA A 191 -6.19 -16.56 -14.90
N TRP A 192 -6.61 -16.99 -13.71
CA TRP A 192 -7.62 -16.25 -12.96
C TRP A 192 -7.10 -14.90 -12.45
N LEU A 193 -5.86 -14.84 -11.97
CA LEU A 193 -5.22 -13.64 -11.42
C LEU A 193 -4.98 -12.55 -12.47
N ALA A 194 -4.79 -12.91 -13.74
CA ALA A 194 -4.54 -11.97 -14.84
C ALA A 194 -5.58 -10.83 -14.92
N ARG A 195 -6.84 -11.10 -14.59
CA ARG A 195 -7.92 -10.07 -14.57
C ARG A 195 -7.71 -8.97 -13.52
N TYR A 196 -6.86 -9.21 -12.52
CA TYR A 196 -6.53 -8.29 -11.45
C TYR A 196 -5.14 -7.67 -11.59
N GLU A 197 -4.35 -8.11 -12.57
CA GLU A 197 -2.96 -7.69 -12.77
C GLU A 197 -2.83 -6.20 -13.07
N TRP A 198 -3.75 -5.65 -13.86
CA TRP A 198 -3.72 -4.26 -14.34
C TRP A 198 -4.76 -3.41 -13.67
N MET A 199 -4.41 -2.21 -13.22
CA MET A 199 -5.35 -1.26 -12.62
C MET A 199 -5.43 0.00 -13.47
N SER A 200 -6.62 0.57 -13.56
CA SER A 200 -6.86 1.84 -14.22
C SER A 200 -7.59 2.77 -13.27
N ASP A 201 -7.02 3.94 -13.01
CA ASP A 201 -7.60 4.96 -12.14
C ASP A 201 -7.98 6.21 -12.92
N GLY A 202 -8.67 6.06 -14.06
CA GLY A 202 -8.96 7.16 -14.97
C GLY A 202 -8.02 7.10 -16.15
N ASN A 203 -7.22 8.14 -16.37
CA ASN A 203 -6.33 8.23 -17.52
C ASN A 203 -5.03 7.42 -17.35
N ASN A 204 -4.79 6.85 -16.17
CA ASN A 204 -3.63 6.00 -15.94
C ASN A 204 -4.03 4.54 -15.92
N THR A 205 -3.20 3.72 -16.54
CA THR A 205 -3.24 2.27 -16.44
C THR A 205 -1.84 1.77 -16.11
N TRP A 206 -1.73 0.86 -15.15
CA TRP A 206 -0.45 0.28 -14.76
C TRP A 206 -0.62 -1.14 -14.25
N ARG A 207 0.49 -1.89 -14.30
CA ARG A 207 0.57 -3.23 -13.76
C ARG A 207 0.78 -3.14 -12.24
N VAL A 208 -0.18 -3.65 -11.48
CA VAL A 208 -0.15 -3.61 -10.00
C VAL A 208 0.76 -4.71 -9.45
N PHE A 209 0.72 -5.89 -10.08
CA PHE A 209 1.49 -7.04 -9.64
C PHE A 209 1.88 -7.92 -10.81
N ASP A 210 2.76 -8.88 -10.57
CA ASP A 210 3.05 -9.95 -11.51
C ASP A 210 2.18 -11.16 -11.20
N ARG A 211 1.42 -11.67 -12.18
CA ARG A 211 0.50 -12.80 -11.96
C ARG A 211 1.18 -14.10 -11.50
N HIS A 212 2.49 -14.23 -11.72
CA HIS A 212 3.33 -15.34 -11.26
C HIS A 212 4.17 -14.95 -10.01
N GLY A 213 3.84 -13.83 -9.37
CA GLY A 213 4.58 -13.27 -8.26
C GLY A 213 4.26 -13.88 -6.89
N LEU A 214 5.00 -13.44 -5.88
CA LEU A 214 4.70 -13.73 -4.48
C LEU A 214 3.55 -12.85 -3.99
N PHE A 215 2.67 -13.41 -3.16
CA PHE A 215 1.47 -12.74 -2.69
C PHE A 215 1.33 -12.79 -1.16
N GLY A 216 1.06 -11.63 -0.57
CA GLY A 216 0.47 -11.47 0.75
C GLY A 216 -0.99 -11.01 0.66
N VAL A 217 -1.72 -11.10 1.76
CA VAL A 217 -3.09 -10.59 1.90
C VAL A 217 -3.19 -9.68 3.12
N LYS A 218 -3.88 -8.54 2.99
CA LYS A 218 -4.11 -7.59 4.09
C LYS A 218 -5.57 -7.22 4.26
N ARG A 219 -5.89 -6.65 5.44
CA ARG A 219 -7.25 -6.29 5.88
C ARG A 219 -8.18 -7.50 5.96
N VAL A 220 -7.64 -8.61 6.45
CA VAL A 220 -8.44 -9.72 6.99
C VAL A 220 -8.94 -9.31 8.37
N ALA A 221 -10.03 -9.91 8.84
CA ALA A 221 -10.57 -9.64 10.17
C ALA A 221 -9.48 -9.76 11.25
N ARG A 222 -9.44 -8.76 12.14
CA ARG A 222 -8.37 -8.60 13.13
C ARG A 222 -8.40 -9.65 14.23
N ARG A 223 -9.56 -10.22 14.55
CA ARG A 223 -9.66 -11.14 15.68
C ARG A 223 -8.83 -12.41 15.40
N PRO A 224 -7.90 -12.82 16.29
CA PRO A 224 -7.02 -13.98 16.06
C PRO A 224 -7.80 -15.28 15.79
N ASP A 225 -8.96 -15.42 16.41
CA ASP A 225 -9.88 -16.55 16.27
C ASP A 225 -10.69 -16.53 14.96
N HIS A 226 -10.64 -15.46 14.18
CA HIS A 226 -11.41 -15.35 12.95
C HIS A 226 -11.04 -16.48 11.97
N PRO A 227 -12.01 -17.24 11.42
CA PRO A 227 -11.72 -18.45 10.64
C PRO A 227 -10.78 -18.22 9.45
N LEU A 228 -10.97 -17.11 8.73
CA LEU A 228 -10.09 -16.77 7.61
C LEU A 228 -8.66 -16.44 8.05
N ARG A 229 -8.48 -15.87 9.25
CA ARG A 229 -7.15 -15.52 9.77
C ARG A 229 -6.40 -16.79 10.17
N ARG A 230 -7.03 -17.64 10.99
CA ARG A 230 -6.49 -18.97 11.32
C ARG A 230 -6.15 -19.79 10.09
N TYR A 231 -6.99 -19.71 9.06
CA TYR A 231 -6.73 -20.37 7.79
C TYR A 231 -5.45 -19.86 7.12
N ILE A 232 -5.29 -18.55 6.97
CA ILE A 232 -4.10 -17.93 6.36
C ILE A 232 -2.84 -18.23 7.19
N ASP A 233 -2.94 -18.13 8.52
CA ASP A 233 -1.81 -18.40 9.42
C ASP A 233 -1.35 -19.87 9.31
N ALA A 234 -2.28 -20.82 9.10
CA ALA A 234 -1.94 -22.22 8.87
C ALA A 234 -1.31 -22.51 7.49
N LEU A 235 -1.35 -21.57 6.54
CA LEU A 235 -0.67 -21.69 5.25
C LEU A 235 0.78 -21.20 5.29
N ALA A 236 1.17 -20.44 6.33
CA ALA A 236 2.55 -20.00 6.47
C ALA A 236 3.43 -21.20 6.86
N PRO A 237 4.62 -21.37 6.26
CA PRO A 237 5.56 -22.39 6.71
C PRO A 237 5.94 -22.12 8.18
N ALA A 238 6.14 -23.20 8.96
CA ALA A 238 6.64 -23.08 10.31
C ALA A 238 7.92 -22.21 10.32
N PRO A 239 8.10 -21.31 11.31
CA PRO A 239 9.33 -20.55 11.42
C PRO A 239 10.51 -21.54 11.44
N ALA A 240 11.54 -21.26 10.64
CA ALA A 240 12.77 -22.02 10.72
C ALA A 240 13.26 -22.00 12.18
N PRO A 241 13.76 -23.13 12.72
CA PRO A 241 14.32 -23.14 14.06
C PRO A 241 15.35 -22.03 14.16
N ALA A 242 15.32 -21.29 15.27
CA ALA A 242 16.28 -20.21 15.52
C ALA A 242 17.70 -20.76 15.30
N PRO A 243 18.61 -19.99 14.67
CA PRO A 243 20.00 -20.42 14.55
C PRO A 243 20.48 -20.77 15.95
N GLN A 244 20.96 -22.00 16.13
CA GLN A 244 21.56 -22.40 17.39
C GLN A 244 22.69 -21.42 17.68
N PRO A 245 22.81 -20.90 18.92
CA PRO A 245 23.92 -20.04 19.26
C PRO A 245 25.21 -20.75 18.87
N GLU A 246 26.06 -20.08 18.09
CA GLU A 246 27.37 -20.61 17.73
C GLU A 246 28.06 -21.05 19.03
N PRO A 247 28.63 -22.26 19.08
CA PRO A 247 29.37 -22.70 20.26
C PRO A 247 30.43 -21.65 20.53
N THR A 248 30.33 -21.01 21.70
CA THR A 248 31.32 -20.05 22.19
C THR A 248 32.67 -20.73 22.11
N SER A 249 33.50 -20.29 21.16
CA SER A 249 34.91 -20.66 21.07
C SER A 249 35.55 -20.23 22.38
N HIS A 250 35.65 -21.15 23.33
CA HIS A 250 36.53 -21.02 24.48
C HIS A 250 37.95 -20.99 23.95
N GLN A 251 38.47 -19.78 23.68
CA GLN A 251 39.91 -19.60 23.64
C GLN A 251 40.42 -19.87 25.06
N PRO A 252 41.34 -20.84 25.25
CA PRO A 252 41.95 -21.04 26.55
C PRO A 252 42.76 -19.80 26.93
N PRO A 253 42.83 -19.46 28.24
CA PRO A 253 43.57 -18.30 28.69
C PRO A 253 45.04 -18.42 28.31
N VAL A 254 45.57 -17.37 27.68
CA VAL A 254 47.01 -17.16 27.50
C VAL A 254 47.59 -16.94 28.90
N ALA A 255 48.46 -17.86 29.33
CA ALA A 255 49.18 -17.73 30.60
C ALA A 255 50.20 -16.58 30.53
N PRO A 256 50.44 -15.87 31.64
CA PRO A 256 51.35 -14.74 31.73
C PRO A 256 52.83 -15.12 31.59
#